data_AF-A0A7M3MS64-F1
#
_entry.id   AF-A0A7M3MS64-F1
#
_cell.length_a   1.000
_cell.length_b   1.000
_cell.length_c   1.000
_cell.angle_alpha   90.00
_cell.angle_beta   90.00
_cell.angle_gamma   90.00
#
_symmetry.space_group_name_H-M   'P 1'
#
loop_
_entity.id
_entity.type
_entity.pdbx_description
1 polymer ?
#
loop_
_entity_poly.entity_id
_entity_poly.type
_entity_poly.pdbx_seq_one_letter_code
_entity_poly.pdbx_strand_id
1 'polypeptide(L)'
;MSDTEGRGTTFDDQLLQLGFRVQGSSRRGGRMWALPFNRFLTFVLHDYDETVMLSWSFALGEYLEERGWRSSVTDVSIMELYPRADVRLPLDIEAVGGELTRVLASLRLDLGDPAL
;
A
#
# COMPACT_ATOMS: atom_id res chain seq x y z
N MET A 1 36.85 -26.90 3.48
CA MET A 1 35.95 -26.21 4.43
C MET A 1 36.25 -24.73 4.33
N SER A 2 35.39 -23.98 3.65
CA SER A 2 35.35 -22.51 3.72
C SER A 2 33.89 -22.10 3.54
N ASP A 3 33.46 -21.21 4.41
CA ASP A 3 32.09 -21.05 4.86
C ASP A 3 31.12 -20.59 3.76
N THR A 4 30.03 -21.34 3.61
CA THR A 4 28.79 -20.82 3.02
C THR A 4 28.07 -20.07 4.12
N GLU A 5 28.52 -18.84 4.40
CA GLU A 5 27.75 -17.90 5.23
C GLU A 5 26.45 -17.59 4.49
N GLY A 6 25.32 -18.00 5.09
CA GLY A 6 24.00 -17.83 4.53
C GLY A 6 23.72 -16.36 4.23
N ARG A 7 23.47 -16.03 2.96
CA ARG A 7 22.88 -14.73 2.60
C ARG A 7 21.56 -14.60 3.35
N GLY A 8 21.55 -13.77 4.39
CA GLY A 8 20.31 -13.35 5.03
C GLY A 8 19.35 -12.77 3.98
N THR A 9 18.05 -12.95 4.20
CA THR A 9 17.00 -12.42 3.32
C THR A 9 17.12 -10.89 3.26
N THR A 10 17.22 -10.32 2.05
CA THR A 10 17.31 -8.85 1.89
C THR A 10 15.94 -8.20 2.11
N PHE A 11 15.91 -6.89 2.36
CA PHE A 11 14.64 -6.15 2.48
C PHE A 11 13.77 -6.28 1.22
N ASP A 12 14.38 -6.30 0.03
CA ASP A 12 13.66 -6.52 -1.23
C ASP A 12 13.05 -7.93 -1.31
N ASP A 13 13.78 -8.95 -0.86
CA ASP A 13 13.27 -10.33 -0.78
C ASP A 13 12.12 -10.44 0.21
N GLN A 14 12.20 -9.74 1.34
CA GLN A 14 11.13 -9.67 2.35
C GLN A 14 9.89 -8.97 1.79
N LEU A 15 10.05 -7.84 1.09
CA LEU A 15 8.95 -7.17 0.41
C LEU A 15 8.29 -8.08 -0.63
N LEU A 16 9.09 -8.82 -1.40
CA LEU A 16 8.60 -9.81 -2.36
C LEU A 16 7.75 -10.89 -1.68
N GLN A 17 8.19 -11.38 -0.52
CA GLN A 17 7.44 -12.36 0.29
C GLN A 17 6.14 -11.78 0.84
N LEU A 18 6.12 -10.49 1.21
CA LEU A 18 4.91 -9.77 1.62
C LEU A 18 3.95 -9.47 0.45
N GLY A 19 4.38 -9.74 -0.78
CA GLY A 19 3.58 -9.61 -2.00
C GLY A 19 3.84 -8.34 -2.80
N PHE A 20 4.73 -7.45 -2.33
CA PHE A 20 5.16 -6.31 -3.12
C PHE A 20 5.94 -6.77 -4.37
N ARG A 21 5.85 -6.00 -5.44
CA ARG A 21 6.59 -6.19 -6.70
C ARG A 21 7.16 -4.86 -7.14
N VAL A 22 8.35 -4.89 -7.75
CA VAL A 22 8.97 -3.68 -8.32
C VAL A 22 8.10 -3.18 -9.47
N GLN A 23 7.68 -1.92 -9.40
CA GLN A 23 6.84 -1.26 -10.40
C GLN A 23 7.66 -0.32 -11.30
N GLY A 24 8.82 0.13 -10.83
CA GLY A 24 9.72 1.02 -11.58
C GLY A 24 10.49 1.95 -10.66
N SER A 25 10.72 3.17 -11.15
CA SER A 25 11.37 4.24 -10.40
C SER A 25 10.41 5.42 -10.22
N SER A 26 10.46 6.05 -9.05
CA SER A 26 9.84 7.34 -8.80
C SER A 26 10.46 8.45 -9.66
N ARG A 27 9.79 9.60 -9.75
CA ARG A 27 10.32 10.79 -10.44
C ARG A 27 11.66 11.29 -9.88
N ARG A 28 11.99 10.92 -8.65
CA ARG A 28 13.26 11.27 -7.99
C ARG A 28 14.34 10.19 -8.16
N GLY A 29 14.08 9.15 -8.95
CA GLY A 29 15.02 8.07 -9.25
C GLY A 29 15.00 6.90 -8.26
N GLY A 30 14.44 7.07 -7.06
CA GLY A 30 14.28 5.98 -6.08
C GLY A 30 13.34 4.89 -6.59
N ARG A 31 13.60 3.63 -6.21
CA ARG A 31 12.76 2.48 -6.61
C ARG A 31 11.33 2.61 -6.08
N MET A 32 10.41 1.94 -6.77
CA MET A 32 9.01 1.89 -6.38
C MET A 32 8.55 0.44 -6.37
N TRP A 33 7.86 0.05 -5.30
CA TRP A 33 7.20 -1.25 -5.19
C TRP A 33 5.71 -1.04 -5.02
N ALA A 34 4.91 -1.93 -5.61
CA ALA A 34 3.47 -1.96 -5.43
C ALA A 34 3.00 -3.30 -4.91
N LEU A 35 1.98 -3.25 -4.06
CA LEU A 35 1.20 -4.38 -3.59
C LEU A 35 -0.27 -4.12 -3.97
N PRO A 36 -0.77 -4.71 -5.06
CA PRO A 36 -2.19 -4.71 -5.35
C PRO A 36 -2.88 -5.65 -4.36
N PHE A 37 -3.27 -5.13 -3.19
CA PHE A 37 -3.80 -5.93 -2.09
C PHE A 37 -5.12 -6.61 -2.46
N ASN A 38 -5.95 -5.92 -3.24
CA ASN A 38 -7.10 -6.49 -3.95
C ASN A 38 -7.37 -5.66 -5.21
N ARG A 39 -8.49 -5.94 -5.91
CA ARG A 39 -8.87 -5.22 -7.14
C ARG A 39 -9.07 -3.71 -6.99
N PHE A 40 -9.24 -3.21 -5.76
CA PHE A 40 -9.52 -1.80 -5.47
C PHE A 40 -8.42 -1.12 -4.66
N LEU A 41 -7.75 -1.84 -3.76
CA LEU A 41 -6.74 -1.31 -2.85
C LEU A 41 -5.33 -1.63 -3.36
N THR A 42 -4.54 -0.59 -3.58
CA THR A 42 -3.10 -0.72 -3.90
C THR A 42 -2.27 0.01 -2.85
N PHE A 43 -1.26 -0.66 -2.32
CA PHE A 43 -0.19 -0.03 -1.55
C PHE A 43 1.02 0.23 -2.43
N VAL A 44 1.70 1.34 -2.19
CA VAL A 44 2.93 1.71 -2.90
C VAL A 44 4.00 2.09 -1.88
N LEU A 45 5.21 1.56 -2.07
CA LEU A 45 6.40 1.98 -1.37
C LEU A 45 7.30 2.75 -2.33
N HIS A 46 7.76 3.93 -1.90
CA HIS A 46 8.79 4.69 -2.58
C HIS A 46 10.07 4.63 -1.79
N ASP A 47 11.15 4.26 -2.46
CA ASP A 47 12.51 4.32 -1.93
C ASP A 47 12.89 5.76 -1.61
N TYR A 48 13.41 5.99 -0.41
CA TYR A 48 13.83 7.30 0.08
C TYR A 48 15.04 7.15 1.01
N ASP A 49 16.20 6.98 0.41
CA ASP A 49 17.50 6.82 1.07
C ASP A 49 17.46 5.69 2.12
N GLU A 50 17.52 6.03 3.41
CA GLU A 50 17.52 5.07 4.53
C GLU A 50 16.11 4.68 5.00
N THR A 51 15.08 5.04 4.22
CA THR A 51 13.66 4.81 4.56
C THR A 51 12.85 4.49 3.31
N VAL A 52 11.62 4.04 3.55
CA VAL A 52 10.59 4.00 2.51
C VAL A 52 9.40 4.88 2.88
N MET A 53 8.77 5.48 1.89
CA MET A 53 7.49 6.17 2.04
C MET A 53 6.38 5.23 1.58
N LEU A 54 5.48 4.86 2.50
CA LEU A 54 4.28 4.09 2.21
C LEU A 54 3.11 5.01 1.89
N SER A 55 2.49 4.76 0.74
CA SER A 55 1.23 5.35 0.31
C SER A 55 0.23 4.26 -0.06
N TRP A 56 -1.02 4.63 -0.28
CA TRP A 56 -2.05 3.73 -0.79
C TRP A 56 -3.13 4.48 -1.57
N SER A 57 -3.83 3.76 -2.44
CA SER A 57 -5.04 4.26 -3.09
C SER A 57 -6.13 3.21 -3.06
N PHE A 58 -7.38 3.66 -2.95
CA PHE A 58 -8.56 2.80 -3.05
C PHE A 58 -9.53 3.34 -4.09
N ALA A 59 -9.83 2.56 -5.13
CA ALA A 59 -10.82 2.87 -6.15
C ALA A 59 -12.25 2.80 -5.58
N LEU A 60 -12.65 3.84 -4.85
CA LEU A 60 -13.92 3.89 -4.14
C LEU A 60 -15.12 3.90 -5.09
N GLY A 61 -15.07 4.69 -6.17
CA GLY A 61 -16.15 4.76 -7.14
C GLY A 61 -16.47 3.38 -7.72
N GLU A 62 -15.45 2.67 -8.22
CA GLU A 62 -15.61 1.31 -8.77
C GLU A 62 -16.12 0.31 -7.72
N TYR A 63 -15.65 0.42 -6.48
CA TYR A 63 -16.12 -0.44 -5.38
C TYR A 63 -17.59 -0.22 -5.03
N LEU A 64 -18.05 1.04 -5.02
CA LEU A 64 -19.46 1.37 -4.78
C LEU A 64 -20.34 0.91 -5.93
N GLU A 65 -19.87 1.09 -7.18
CA GLU A 65 -20.59 0.63 -8.37
C GLU A 65 -20.75 -0.90 -8.39
N GLU A 66 -19.70 -1.67 -8.05
CA GLU A 66 -19.80 -3.13 -7.95
C GLU A 66 -20.83 -3.57 -6.88
N ARG A 67 -21.01 -2.78 -5.83
CA ARG A 67 -22.03 -3.02 -4.79
C ARG A 67 -23.44 -2.57 -5.20
N GLY A 68 -23.61 -2.02 -6.40
CA GLY A 68 -24.88 -1.48 -6.89
C GLY A 68 -25.27 -0.14 -6.26
N TRP A 69 -24.33 0.54 -5.62
CA TRP A 69 -24.55 1.86 -5.01
C TRP A 69 -24.24 2.96 -6.02
N ARG A 70 -24.87 4.12 -5.85
CA ARG A 70 -24.68 5.27 -6.75
C ARG A 70 -23.96 6.38 -6.02
N SER A 71 -22.90 6.92 -6.63
CA SER A 71 -22.31 8.20 -6.27
C SER A 71 -23.04 9.35 -6.97
N SER A 72 -23.00 10.55 -6.37
CA SER A 72 -23.41 11.77 -7.06
C SER A 72 -22.40 12.25 -8.11
N VAL A 73 -21.20 11.68 -8.10
CA VAL A 73 -20.15 11.91 -9.09
C VAL A 73 -20.42 11.02 -10.30
N THR A 74 -20.46 11.62 -11.49
CA THR A 74 -20.79 10.93 -12.76
C THR A 74 -19.65 10.06 -13.27
N ASP A 75 -18.40 10.49 -13.07
CA ASP A 75 -17.22 9.72 -13.41
C ASP A 75 -16.72 8.99 -12.16
N VAL A 76 -16.90 7.68 -12.11
CA VAL A 76 -16.50 6.86 -10.94
C VAL A 76 -14.98 6.70 -10.83
N SER A 77 -14.25 6.87 -11.94
CA SER A 77 -12.79 6.69 -11.99
C SER A 77 -12.03 7.78 -11.24
N ILE A 78 -12.66 8.93 -11.00
CA ILE A 78 -12.06 10.04 -10.24
C ILE A 78 -12.34 9.94 -8.73
N MET A 79 -13.15 8.98 -8.29
CA MET A 79 -13.52 8.81 -6.89
C MET A 79 -12.58 7.80 -6.23
N GLU A 80 -11.44 8.29 -5.74
CA GLU A 80 -10.44 7.49 -5.03
C GLU A 80 -10.24 7.99 -3.59
N LEU A 81 -9.90 7.06 -2.69
CA LEU A 81 -9.38 7.40 -1.36
C LEU A 81 -7.86 7.28 -1.37
N TYR A 82 -7.20 8.17 -0.62
CA TYR A 82 -5.76 8.21 -0.42
C TYR A 82 -5.45 8.50 1.06
N PRO A 83 -4.25 8.19 1.55
CA PRO A 83 -3.84 8.64 2.87
C PRO A 83 -3.81 10.17 2.93
N ARG A 84 -4.08 10.74 4.10
CA ARG A 84 -3.90 12.17 4.34
C ARG A 84 -2.44 12.60 4.17
N ALA A 85 -1.50 11.72 4.53
CA ALA A 85 -0.07 11.89 4.33
C ALA A 85 0.57 10.51 4.18
N ASP A 86 1.56 10.40 3.29
CA ASP A 86 2.38 9.21 3.18
C ASP A 86 3.18 8.98 4.47
N VAL A 87 3.41 7.72 4.80
CA VAL A 87 4.06 7.32 6.05
C VAL A 87 5.51 6.96 5.78
N ARG A 88 6.45 7.66 6.42
CA ARG A 88 7.87 7.32 6.40
C ARG A 88 8.15 6.17 7.35
N LEU A 89 8.74 5.09 6.86
CA LEU A 89 9.08 3.89 7.62
C LEU A 89 10.57 3.56 7.47
N PRO A 90 11.20 2.95 8.49
CA PRO A 90 12.53 2.38 8.33
C PRO A 90 12.52 1.24 7.29
N LEU A 91 13.70 0.85 6.78
CA LEU A 91 13.88 -0.34 5.95
C LEU A 91 13.75 -1.62 6.79
N ASP A 92 12.57 -1.82 7.36
CA ASP A 92 12.22 -2.91 8.26
C ASP A 92 10.86 -3.48 7.84
N ILE A 93 10.82 -4.78 7.53
CA ILE A 93 9.62 -5.44 7.04
C ILE A 93 8.51 -5.48 8.10
N GLU A 94 8.85 -5.57 9.39
CA GLU A 94 7.87 -5.59 10.46
C GLU A 94 7.18 -4.22 10.60
N ALA A 95 7.93 -3.14 10.41
CA ALA A 95 7.38 -1.79 10.37
C ALA A 95 6.41 -1.61 9.17
N VAL A 96 6.76 -2.16 7.99
CA VAL A 96 5.87 -2.17 6.82
C VAL A 96 4.61 -2.98 7.10
N GLY A 97 4.73 -4.21 7.61
CA GLY A 97 3.59 -5.08 7.92
C GLY A 97 2.65 -4.49 8.98
N GLY A 98 3.22 -3.88 10.02
CA GLY A 98 2.47 -3.17 11.06
C GLY A 98 1.69 -1.98 10.49
N GLU A 99 2.30 -1.21 9.60
CA GLU A 99 1.64 -0.09 8.93
C GLU A 99 0.49 -0.55 8.03
N LEU A 100 0.70 -1.59 7.21
CA LEU A 100 -0.37 -2.18 6.40
C LEU A 100 -1.56 -2.59 7.27
N THR A 101 -1.29 -3.26 8.39
CA THR A 101 -2.32 -3.69 9.33
C THR A 101 -3.11 -2.50 9.89
N ARG A 102 -2.43 -1.40 10.25
CA ARG A 102 -3.08 -0.17 10.73
C ARG A 102 -3.98 0.44 9.66
N VAL A 103 -3.51 0.56 8.42
CA VAL A 103 -4.32 1.08 7.30
C VAL A 103 -5.53 0.21 7.08
N LEU A 104 -5.36 -1.12 6.99
CA LEU A 104 -6.46 -2.06 6.79
C LEU A 104 -7.51 -1.98 7.89
N ALA A 105 -7.10 -1.75 9.15
CA ALA A 105 -8.03 -1.52 10.25
C ALA A 105 -8.81 -0.20 10.07
N SER A 106 -8.15 0.88 9.63
CA SER A 106 -8.77 2.20 9.40
C SER A 106 -9.77 2.23 8.24
N LEU A 107 -9.62 1.35 7.25
CA LEU A 107 -10.50 1.26 6.09
C LEU A 107 -11.81 0.49 6.37
N ARG A 108 -12.01 0.01 7.61
CA ARG A 108 -13.25 -0.62 8.04
C ARG A 108 -14.28 0.46 8.38
N LEU A 109 -14.98 0.94 7.36
CA LEU A 109 -16.04 1.93 7.49
C LEU A 109 -17.35 1.25 7.95
N ASP A 110 -17.87 1.64 9.11
CA ASP A 110 -19.21 1.25 9.56
C ASP A 110 -20.23 2.30 9.13
N LEU A 111 -20.66 2.24 7.87
CA LEU A 111 -21.61 3.21 7.31
C LEU A 111 -23.03 3.11 7.94
N GLY A 112 -23.27 2.16 8.83
CA GLY A 112 -24.51 2.01 9.58
C GLY A 112 -24.47 2.59 10.99
N ASP A 113 -23.32 3.10 11.45
CA ASP A 113 -23.19 3.67 12.79
C ASP A 113 -24.01 4.97 12.90
N PRO A 114 -25.05 5.03 13.76
CA PRO A 114 -25.89 6.22 13.92
C PRO A 114 -25.17 7.40 14.60
N ALA A 115 -23.95 7.20 15.12
CA ALA A 115 -23.15 8.24 15.75
C ALA A 115 -22.16 8.95 14.81
N LEU A 116 -22.06 8.54 13.54
CA LEU A 116 -21.21 9.16 12.52
C LEU A 116 -21.64 10.59 12.14
#